data_AF-A0A0D0ABI4-F1
#
_entry.id   AF-A0A0D0ABI4-F1
#
_cell.length_a   1.000
_cell.length_b   1.000
_cell.length_c   1.000
_cell.angle_alpha   90.00
_cell.angle_beta   90.00
_cell.angle_gamma   90.00
#
_symmetry.space_group_name_H-M   'P 1'
#
loop_
_entity.id
_entity.type
_entity.pdbx_description
1 polymer ?
#
loop_
_entity_poly.entity_id
_entity_poly.type
_entity_poly.pdbx_seq_one_letter_code
_entity_poly.pdbx_strand_id
1 'polypeptide(L)'
;MVYRLRGQFIGVLNDYDLSSLKRDGPSGLERTGTVPFMAIGLLSPVAIAGNAEHVYAHDAESFIWVLIWVCLRYENGKLLSKNRPLEEWLKCDAIQCRKEKNNFVAVGLHDHHPSQSHKVSWDLVSNCLERIHSIYPPKSYRKLEDQPAFEFLLEGPMLEHDASLAAT
;
A
#
# COMPACT_ATOMS: atom_id res chain seq x y z
N MET A 1 0.57 -11.88 -10.83
CA MET A 1 0.60 -13.37 -10.98
C MET A 1 1.77 -13.96 -10.19
N VAL A 2 1.66 -15.19 -9.67
CA VAL A 2 2.77 -15.86 -8.94
C VAL A 2 3.10 -17.18 -9.61
N TYR A 3 4.39 -17.41 -9.85
CA TYR A 3 4.92 -18.63 -10.45
C TYR A 3 5.86 -19.33 -9.48
N ARG A 4 5.96 -20.67 -9.57
CA ARG A 4 6.98 -21.44 -8.86
C ARG A 4 8.03 -21.94 -9.86
N LEU A 5 9.21 -21.33 -9.87
CA LEU A 5 10.31 -21.67 -10.77
C LEU A 5 11.51 -22.15 -9.95
N ARG A 6 11.99 -23.38 -10.22
CA ARG A 6 13.15 -23.98 -9.54
C ARG A 6 13.06 -23.92 -7.99
N GLY A 7 11.85 -24.11 -7.46
CA GLY A 7 11.60 -24.07 -6.01
C GLY A 7 11.39 -22.66 -5.42
N GLN A 8 11.63 -21.60 -6.19
CA GLN A 8 11.40 -20.21 -5.77
C GLN A 8 10.04 -19.71 -6.24
N PHE A 9 9.41 -18.86 -5.44
CA PHE A 9 8.22 -18.12 -5.85
C PHE A 9 8.62 -16.80 -6.50
N ILE A 10 8.08 -16.54 -7.69
CA ILE A 10 8.32 -15.32 -8.46
C ILE A 10 6.97 -14.61 -8.63
N GLY A 11 6.87 -13.42 -8.04
CA GLY A 11 5.77 -12.50 -8.31
C GLY A 11 6.04 -11.71 -9.60
N VAL A 12 5.06 -11.67 -10.49
CA VAL A 12 5.10 -10.89 -11.74
C VAL A 12 3.88 -9.99 -11.76
N LEU A 13 4.10 -8.68 -11.85
CA LEU A 13 3.01 -7.72 -12.06
C LEU A 13 2.42 -7.92 -13.46
N ASN A 14 1.10 -7.90 -13.57
CA ASN A 14 0.37 -8.17 -14.80
C ASN A 14 -0.86 -7.27 -14.85
N ASP A 15 -1.61 -7.36 -15.96
CA ASP A 15 -2.86 -6.61 -16.17
C ASP A 15 -2.64 -5.09 -16.23
N TYR A 16 -2.03 -4.65 -17.33
CA TYR A 16 -1.68 -3.25 -17.58
C TYR A 16 -2.72 -2.52 -18.44
N ASP A 17 -3.90 -3.11 -18.66
CA ASP A 17 -4.91 -2.58 -19.58
C ASP A 17 -5.49 -1.22 -19.14
N LEU A 18 -5.42 -0.93 -17.83
CA LEU A 18 -5.83 0.34 -17.23
C LEU A 18 -4.64 1.23 -16.80
N SER A 19 -3.42 0.85 -17.19
CA SER A 19 -2.24 1.66 -16.88
C SER A 19 -2.14 2.90 -17.77
N SER A 20 -1.61 3.99 -17.22
CA SER A 20 -1.41 5.26 -17.91
C SER A 20 0.06 5.69 -17.86
N LEU A 21 0.54 6.40 -18.89
CA LEU A 21 1.86 7.04 -18.83
C LEU A 21 1.72 8.45 -18.24
N LYS A 22 2.76 8.93 -17.55
CA LYS A 22 2.81 10.28 -16.96
C LYS A 22 2.46 11.40 -17.96
N ARG A 23 2.76 11.20 -19.25
CA ARG A 23 2.47 12.16 -20.33
C ARG A 23 1.00 12.23 -20.73
N ASP A 24 0.18 11.27 -20.33
CA ASP A 24 -1.23 11.15 -20.75
C ASP A 24 -2.16 12.05 -19.90
N GLY A 25 -1.67 12.54 -18.75
CA GLY A 25 -2.44 13.37 -17.82
C GLY A 25 -3.60 12.59 -17.15
N PRO A 26 -4.49 13.27 -16.42
CA PRO A 26 -5.67 12.63 -15.82
C PRO A 26 -6.59 12.07 -16.90
N SER A 27 -6.79 10.76 -16.88
CA SER A 27 -7.59 9.97 -17.80
C SER A 27 -9.04 9.76 -17.34
N GLY A 28 -9.33 10.03 -16.07
CA GLY A 28 -10.59 9.68 -15.40
C GLY A 28 -10.65 8.21 -14.96
N LEU A 29 -9.69 7.38 -15.38
CA LEU A 29 -9.55 5.98 -14.98
C LEU A 29 -8.80 5.85 -13.64
N GLU A 30 -8.34 6.93 -13.03
CA GLU A 30 -7.72 6.91 -11.70
C GLU A 30 -8.70 6.43 -10.61
N ARG A 31 -10.00 6.39 -10.93
CA ARG A 31 -11.08 5.83 -10.10
C ARG A 31 -11.20 4.31 -10.19
N THR A 32 -10.63 3.68 -11.22
CA THR A 32 -10.76 2.24 -11.47
C THR A 32 -9.69 1.49 -10.70
N GLY A 33 -9.87 1.40 -9.39
CA GLY A 33 -9.03 0.61 -8.49
C GLY A 33 -9.88 -0.19 -7.50
N THR A 34 -9.31 -1.27 -6.97
CA THR A 34 -9.94 -1.96 -5.84
C THR A 34 -9.76 -1.08 -4.60
N VAL A 35 -10.87 -0.50 -4.10
CA VAL A 35 -10.88 0.59 -3.10
C VAL A 35 -9.91 0.38 -1.92
N PRO A 36 -9.83 -0.78 -1.24
CA PRO A 36 -8.87 -1.01 -0.16
C PRO A 36 -7.40 -0.89 -0.54
N PHE A 37 -7.06 -1.05 -1.81
CA PHE A 37 -5.69 -0.99 -2.31
C PHE A 37 -5.35 0.35 -2.97
N MET A 38 -6.31 1.25 -3.18
CA MET A 38 -6.02 2.59 -3.72
C MET A 38 -5.31 3.48 -2.69
N ALA A 39 -4.38 4.33 -3.13
CA ALA A 39 -3.73 5.32 -2.28
C ALA A 39 -4.75 6.27 -1.59
N ILE A 40 -4.44 6.72 -0.37
CA ILE A 40 -5.31 7.62 0.43
C ILE A 40 -5.67 8.90 -0.36
N GLY A 41 -4.72 9.46 -1.12
CA GLY A 41 -4.94 10.63 -1.97
C GLY A 41 -5.99 10.41 -3.06
N LEU A 42 -6.00 9.21 -3.65
CA LEU A 42 -6.92 8.81 -4.72
C LEU A 42 -8.35 8.51 -4.21
N LEU A 43 -8.50 8.33 -2.90
CA LEU A 43 -9.81 8.15 -2.26
C LEU A 43 -10.48 9.48 -1.86
N SER A 44 -9.91 10.63 -2.25
CA SER A 44 -10.49 11.95 -1.96
C SER A 44 -11.63 12.31 -2.93
N PRO A 45 -12.58 13.19 -2.55
CA PRO A 45 -13.62 13.64 -3.46
C PRO A 45 -13.09 14.23 -4.77
N VAL A 46 -11.95 14.92 -4.73
CA VAL A 46 -11.30 15.52 -5.92
C VAL A 46 -10.77 14.44 -6.85
N ALA A 47 -10.05 13.46 -6.30
CA ALA A 47 -9.54 12.34 -7.09
C ALA A 47 -10.66 11.45 -7.64
N ILE A 48 -11.68 11.20 -6.82
CA ILE A 48 -12.91 10.54 -7.25
C ILE A 48 -13.58 11.38 -8.34
N ALA A 49 -13.52 12.70 -8.36
CA ALA A 49 -14.06 13.46 -9.49
C ALA A 49 -13.23 13.35 -10.80
N GLY A 50 -12.13 12.57 -10.82
CA GLY A 50 -11.21 12.46 -11.95
C GLY A 50 -10.22 13.63 -12.05
N ASN A 51 -10.11 14.43 -10.99
CA ASN A 51 -9.33 15.67 -10.99
C ASN A 51 -8.03 15.55 -10.17
N ALA A 52 -7.49 14.34 -10.04
CA ALA A 52 -6.20 14.11 -9.42
C ALA A 52 -5.24 13.47 -10.43
N GLU A 53 -4.01 13.95 -10.42
CA GLU A 53 -2.91 13.34 -11.15
C GLU A 53 -2.52 12.02 -10.48
N HIS A 54 -2.42 10.95 -11.24
CA HIS A 54 -1.85 9.70 -10.76
C HIS A 54 -0.32 9.77 -10.85
N VAL A 55 0.36 9.69 -9.71
CA VAL A 55 1.83 9.74 -9.63
C VAL A 55 2.37 8.43 -9.07
N TYR A 56 3.67 8.16 -9.28
CA TYR A 56 4.33 6.95 -8.81
C TYR A 56 4.11 6.66 -7.30
N ALA A 57 4.07 7.71 -6.47
CA ALA A 57 3.82 7.56 -5.03
C ALA A 57 2.47 6.88 -4.73
N HIS A 58 1.46 7.02 -5.59
CA HIS A 58 0.20 6.32 -5.44
C HIS A 58 0.35 4.82 -5.69
N ASP A 59 1.11 4.41 -6.71
CA ASP A 59 1.36 2.99 -6.99
C ASP A 59 2.20 2.34 -5.89
N ALA A 60 3.22 3.05 -5.38
CA ALA A 60 4.03 2.59 -4.26
C ALA A 60 3.19 2.42 -2.99
N GLU A 61 2.33 3.38 -2.67
CA GLU A 61 1.39 3.27 -1.55
C GLU A 61 0.41 2.11 -1.74
N SER A 62 -0.14 1.95 -2.95
CA SER A 62 -1.02 0.83 -3.29
C SER A 62 -0.35 -0.53 -3.07
N PHE A 63 0.93 -0.65 -3.46
CA PHE A 63 1.71 -1.86 -3.21
C PHE A 63 1.89 -2.14 -1.71
N ILE A 64 2.18 -1.11 -0.90
CA ILE A 64 2.29 -1.24 0.56
C ILE A 64 0.96 -1.72 1.18
N TRP A 65 -0.19 -1.18 0.73
CA TRP A 65 -1.50 -1.65 1.20
C TRP A 65 -1.75 -3.13 0.89
N VAL A 66 -1.30 -3.63 -0.27
CA VAL A 66 -1.36 -5.07 -0.59
C VAL A 66 -0.50 -5.89 0.37
N LEU A 67 0.70 -5.43 0.72
CA LEU A 67 1.57 -6.14 1.66
C LEU A 67 0.99 -6.18 3.08
N ILE A 68 0.43 -5.07 3.57
CA ILE A 68 -0.30 -5.01 4.86
C ILE A 68 -1.44 -6.04 4.86
N TRP A 69 -2.22 -6.06 3.78
CA TRP A 69 -3.31 -7.01 3.62
C TRP A 69 -2.83 -8.47 3.69
N VAL A 70 -1.74 -8.80 2.99
CA VAL A 70 -1.15 -10.14 3.02
C VAL A 70 -0.67 -10.51 4.42
N CYS A 71 0.09 -9.64 5.08
CA CYS A 71 0.65 -9.89 6.42
C CYS A 71 -0.43 -10.18 7.47
N LEU A 72 -1.57 -9.50 7.38
CA LEU A 72 -2.66 -9.62 8.35
C LEU A 72 -3.65 -10.74 8.05
N ARG A 73 -3.70 -11.23 6.80
CA ARG A 73 -4.74 -12.17 6.37
C ARG A 73 -4.24 -13.52 5.93
N TYR A 74 -2.93 -13.70 5.77
CA TYR A 74 -2.35 -14.97 5.37
C TYR A 74 -1.43 -15.49 6.46
N GLU A 75 -1.37 -16.82 6.56
CA GLU A 75 -0.41 -17.53 7.38
C GLU A 75 0.08 -18.73 6.58
N ASN A 76 1.40 -18.86 6.42
CA ASN A 76 2.02 -19.94 5.65
C ASN A 76 1.41 -20.10 4.23
N GLY A 77 1.11 -18.97 3.58
CA GLY A 77 0.54 -18.93 2.23
C GLY A 77 -0.95 -19.29 2.14
N LYS A 78 -1.66 -19.42 3.26
CA LYS A 78 -3.10 -19.70 3.31
C LYS A 78 -3.86 -18.56 3.94
N LEU A 79 -5.01 -18.23 3.37
CA LEU A 79 -5.91 -17.25 3.95
C LEU A 79 -6.44 -17.74 5.31
N LEU A 80 -6.44 -16.87 6.31
CA LEU A 80 -6.99 -17.16 7.64
C LEU A 80 -8.46 -17.58 7.54
N SER A 81 -8.86 -18.58 8.34
CA SER A 81 -10.23 -19.12 8.32
C SER A 81 -11.24 -18.23 9.06
N LYS A 82 -10.79 -17.44 10.03
CA LYS A 82 -11.59 -16.54 10.87
C LYS A 82 -10.78 -15.31 11.26
N ASN A 83 -11.44 -14.28 11.81
CA ASN A 83 -10.83 -13.04 12.30
C ASN A 83 -9.89 -12.42 11.25
N ARG A 84 -10.45 -11.99 10.11
CA ARG A 84 -9.70 -11.41 9.01
C ARG A 84 -9.69 -9.89 9.17
N PRO A 85 -8.59 -9.28 9.64
CA PRO A 85 -8.52 -7.83 9.73
C PRO A 85 -8.76 -7.21 8.35
N LEU A 86 -9.32 -5.99 8.35
CA LEU A 86 -9.58 -5.20 7.14
C LEU A 86 -10.64 -5.79 6.18
N GLU A 87 -11.28 -6.91 6.48
CA GLU A 87 -12.29 -7.51 5.60
C GLU A 87 -13.48 -6.56 5.34
N GLU A 88 -13.87 -5.75 6.33
CA GLU A 88 -14.92 -4.74 6.18
C GLU A 88 -14.55 -3.62 5.21
N TRP A 89 -13.27 -3.39 4.93
CA TRP A 89 -12.86 -2.36 3.97
C TRP A 89 -13.30 -2.71 2.54
N LEU A 90 -13.49 -3.99 2.22
CA LEU A 90 -14.03 -4.42 0.92
C LEU A 90 -15.46 -3.94 0.67
N LYS A 91 -16.19 -3.58 1.74
CA LYS A 91 -17.56 -3.08 1.67
C LYS A 91 -17.64 -1.55 1.72
N CYS A 92 -16.51 -0.88 2.01
CA CYS A 92 -16.45 0.56 2.10
C CYS A 92 -16.51 1.19 0.70
N ASP A 93 -17.22 2.31 0.59
CA ASP A 93 -16.98 3.23 -0.52
C ASP A 93 -15.61 3.92 -0.36
N ALA A 94 -15.19 4.66 -1.38
CA ALA A 94 -13.89 5.31 -1.38
C ALA A 94 -13.72 6.31 -0.21
N ILE A 95 -14.76 7.07 0.14
CA ILE A 95 -14.70 8.07 1.20
C ILE A 95 -14.60 7.40 2.58
N GLN A 96 -15.38 6.35 2.81
CA GLN A 96 -15.29 5.58 4.04
C GLN A 96 -13.94 4.88 4.15
N CYS A 97 -13.46 4.25 3.09
CA CYS A 97 -12.16 3.57 3.09
C CYS A 97 -11.02 4.57 3.37
N ARG A 98 -11.11 5.80 2.86
CA ARG A 98 -10.15 6.86 3.20
C ARG A 98 -10.10 7.14 4.71
N LYS A 99 -11.26 7.23 5.35
CA LYS A 99 -11.35 7.46 6.81
C LYS A 99 -10.75 6.29 7.58
N GLU A 100 -11.11 5.06 7.21
CA GLU A 100 -10.57 3.85 7.82
C GLU A 100 -9.04 3.76 7.69
N LYS A 101 -8.50 4.07 6.51
CA LYS A 101 -7.04 4.12 6.28
C LYS A 101 -6.36 5.17 7.14
N ASN A 102 -6.89 6.39 7.19
CA ASN A 102 -6.30 7.43 8.04
C ASN A 102 -6.31 7.03 9.52
N ASN A 103 -7.40 6.42 9.99
CA ASN A 103 -7.46 5.89 11.36
C ASN A 103 -6.44 4.75 11.59
N PHE A 104 -6.34 3.83 10.64
CA PHE A 104 -5.37 2.72 10.70
C PHE A 104 -3.92 3.23 10.79
N VAL A 105 -3.56 4.20 9.94
CA VAL A 105 -2.23 4.81 9.93
C VAL A 105 -1.95 5.59 11.22
N ALA A 106 -2.93 6.33 11.74
CA ALA A 106 -2.73 7.19 12.90
C ALA A 106 -2.64 6.43 14.23
N VAL A 107 -3.46 5.39 14.41
CA VAL A 107 -3.58 4.69 15.71
C VAL A 107 -3.74 3.18 15.59
N GLY A 108 -4.27 2.68 14.48
CA GLY A 108 -4.63 1.26 14.36
C GLY A 108 -3.46 0.30 14.13
N LEU A 109 -2.28 0.80 13.74
CA LEU A 109 -1.13 -0.07 13.44
C LEU A 109 -0.72 -0.94 14.64
N HIS A 110 -0.71 -0.37 15.85
CA HIS A 110 -0.31 -1.06 17.07
C HIS A 110 -1.29 -2.15 17.52
N ASP A 111 -2.54 -2.10 17.06
CA ASP A 111 -3.56 -3.09 17.42
C ASP A 111 -3.41 -4.40 16.64
N HIS A 112 -2.59 -4.39 15.58
CA HIS A 112 -2.48 -5.50 14.64
C HIS A 112 -1.17 -6.26 14.80
N HIS A 113 -1.29 -7.58 14.87
CA HIS A 113 -0.17 -8.49 15.05
C HIS A 113 -0.25 -9.57 13.97
N PRO A 114 0.70 -9.62 13.03
CA PRO A 114 0.73 -10.65 11.98
C PRO A 114 1.08 -12.01 12.58
N SER A 115 0.93 -13.07 11.78
CA SER A 115 1.50 -14.38 12.13
C SER A 115 3.03 -14.33 12.17
N GLN A 116 3.66 -15.28 12.86
CA GLN A 116 5.12 -15.38 12.92
C GLN A 116 5.77 -15.49 11.53
N SER A 117 5.06 -16.09 10.57
CA SER A 117 5.52 -16.23 9.17
C SER A 117 5.67 -14.89 8.43
N HIS A 118 5.05 -13.82 8.94
CA HIS A 118 5.07 -12.48 8.33
C HIS A 118 5.74 -11.42 9.21
N LYS A 119 6.31 -11.77 10.36
CA LYS A 119 6.90 -10.78 11.30
C LYS A 119 7.91 -9.85 10.63
N VAL A 120 8.88 -10.40 9.89
CA VAL A 120 9.91 -9.63 9.17
C VAL A 120 9.26 -8.70 8.14
N SER A 121 8.32 -9.19 7.34
CA SER A 121 7.59 -8.36 6.37
C SER A 121 6.76 -7.26 7.05
N TRP A 122 6.20 -7.54 8.23
CA TRP A 122 5.40 -6.61 8.99
C TRP A 122 6.20 -5.44 9.55
N ASP A 123 7.39 -5.72 10.08
CA ASP A 123 8.30 -4.68 10.58
C ASP A 123 8.68 -3.72 9.43
N LEU A 124 9.00 -4.28 8.25
CA LEU A 124 9.28 -3.49 7.04
C LEU A 124 8.08 -2.62 6.61
N VAL A 125 6.88 -3.20 6.46
CA VAL A 125 5.71 -2.41 5.99
C VAL A 125 5.22 -1.41 7.02
N SER A 126 5.46 -1.65 8.32
CA SER A 126 5.17 -0.68 9.38
C SER A 126 6.01 0.58 9.19
N ASN A 127 7.31 0.44 8.90
CA ASN A 127 8.20 1.55 8.57
C ASN A 127 7.75 2.30 7.30
N CYS A 128 7.32 1.57 6.27
CA CYS A 128 6.76 2.21 5.06
C CYS A 128 5.48 3.00 5.36
N LEU A 129 4.63 2.50 6.26
CA LEU A 129 3.36 3.14 6.61
C LEU A 129 3.54 4.44 7.40
N GLU A 130 4.52 4.50 8.30
CA GLU A 130 4.89 5.73 9.00
C GLU A 130 5.30 6.83 8.00
N ARG A 131 5.96 6.45 6.91
CA ARG A 131 6.34 7.37 5.84
C ARG A 131 5.15 7.82 5.01
N ILE A 132 4.21 6.93 4.71
CA ILE A 132 2.92 7.29 4.09
C ILE A 132 2.20 8.35 4.92
N HIS A 133 2.13 8.18 6.25
CA HIS A 133 1.52 9.16 7.15
C HIS A 133 2.09 10.57 6.96
N SER A 134 3.42 10.66 6.78
CA SER A 134 4.11 11.94 6.60
C SER A 134 3.83 12.65 5.27
N ILE A 135 3.32 11.94 4.25
CA ILE A 135 3.00 12.49 2.92
C ILE A 135 1.64 13.20 2.90
N TYR A 136 0.76 12.87 3.84
CA TYR A 136 -0.60 13.42 3.96
C TYR A 136 -0.78 14.30 5.20
N PRO A 137 0.03 15.36 5.43
CA PRO A 137 -0.19 16.23 6.57
C PRO A 137 -1.55 16.97 6.46
N PRO A 138 -2.14 17.40 7.60
CA PRO A 138 -3.50 17.94 7.64
C PRO A 138 -3.81 19.14 6.73
N LYS A 139 -2.78 19.80 6.17
CA LYS A 139 -2.88 21.06 5.41
C LYS A 139 -2.34 21.00 3.99
N SER A 140 -1.69 19.91 3.57
CA SER A 140 -1.17 19.78 2.20
C SER A 140 -0.89 18.33 1.82
N TYR A 141 -0.85 18.07 0.52
CA TYR A 141 -0.27 16.84 -0.02
C TYR A 141 1.17 17.15 -0.43
N ARG A 142 2.15 16.38 0.08
CA ARG A 142 3.54 16.50 -0.39
C ARG A 142 3.64 15.76 -1.72
N LYS A 143 3.64 16.49 -2.84
CA LYS A 143 3.96 15.90 -4.15
C LYS A 143 5.43 15.47 -4.14
N LEU A 144 5.67 14.19 -4.43
CA LEU A 144 7.00 13.62 -4.62
C LEU A 144 7.16 13.26 -6.10
N GLU A 145 8.33 13.57 -6.66
CA GLU A 145 8.73 13.02 -7.95
C GLU A 145 9.01 11.52 -7.82
N ASP A 146 9.03 10.82 -8.94
CA ASP A 146 9.00 9.35 -8.98
C ASP A 146 10.19 8.72 -8.23
N GLN A 147 11.42 9.17 -8.51
CA GLN A 147 12.63 8.65 -7.86
C GLN A 147 12.67 8.97 -6.34
N PRO A 148 12.47 10.22 -5.89
CA PRO A 148 12.36 10.51 -4.46
C PRO A 148 11.23 9.74 -3.75
N ALA A 149 10.11 9.48 -4.44
CA ALA A 149 9.03 8.67 -3.89
C ALA A 149 9.46 7.21 -3.69
N PHE A 150 10.16 6.61 -4.65
CA PHE A 150 10.72 5.27 -4.50
C PHE A 150 11.71 5.18 -3.34
N GLU A 151 12.67 6.10 -3.31
CA GLU A 151 13.71 6.15 -2.26
C GLU A 151 13.08 6.33 -0.88
N PHE A 152 12.10 7.22 -0.77
CA PHE A 152 11.45 7.53 0.49
C PHE A 152 10.54 6.41 0.96
N LEU A 153 9.64 5.89 0.11
CA LEU A 153 8.57 4.97 0.52
C LEU A 153 8.99 3.50 0.54
N LEU A 154 9.97 3.09 -0.28
CA LEU A 154 10.31 1.68 -0.47
C LEU A 154 11.78 1.41 -0.15
N GLU A 155 12.72 2.09 -0.80
CA GLU A 155 14.14 1.77 -0.67
C GLU A 155 14.69 2.07 0.74
N GLY A 156 14.41 3.26 1.28
CA GLY A 156 14.84 3.66 2.61
C GLY A 156 14.45 2.68 3.71
N PRO A 157 13.14 2.34 3.85
CA PRO A 157 12.69 1.31 4.78
C PRO A 157 13.38 -0.04 4.61
N MET A 158 13.65 -0.47 3.37
CA MET A 158 14.33 -1.74 3.09
C MET A 158 15.77 -1.72 3.57
N LEU A 159 16.52 -0.65 3.27
CA LEU A 159 17.90 -0.49 3.71
C LEU A 159 18.03 -0.41 5.23
N GLU A 160 17.13 0.32 5.89
CA GLU A 160 17.08 0.44 7.35
C GLU A 160 16.77 -0.91 8.02
N HIS A 161 15.83 -1.65 7.44
CA HIS A 161 15.45 -2.97 7.92
C HIS A 161 16.59 -4.00 7.75
N ASP A 162 17.26 -4.02 6.59
CA ASP A 162 18.40 -4.92 6.34
C ASP A 162 19.59 -4.62 7.26
N ALA A 163 19.87 -3.33 7.52
CA ALA A 163 20.88 -2.92 8.48
C ALA A 163 20.54 -3.38 9.91
N SER A 164 19.26 -3.31 10.30
CA SER A 164 18.81 -3.78 11.61
C SER A 164 18.94 -5.30 11.77
N LEU A 165 18.67 -6.09 10.72
CA LEU A 165 18.85 -7.54 10.74
C LEU A 165 20.32 -7.95 10.79
N ALA A 166 21.22 -7.19 10.18
CA ALA A 166 22.65 -7.47 10.20
C ALA A 166 23.32 -7.18 11.56
N ALA A 167 22.66 -6.40 12.42
CA ALA A 167 23.16 -6.01 13.74
C ALA A 167 22.71 -6.93 14.90
N THR A 168 21.85 -7.93 14.64
CA THR A 168 21.31 -8.89 15.61
C THR A 168 21.90 -10.29 15.42
#